data_AF-A0A553ZM73-F1
#
_entry.id   AF-A0A553ZM73-F1
#
_cell.length_a   1.000
_cell.length_b   1.000
_cell.length_c   1.000
_cell.angle_alpha   90.00
_cell.angle_beta   90.00
_cell.angle_gamma   90.00
#
_symmetry.space_group_name_H-M   'P 1'
#
loop_
_entity.id
_entity.type
_entity.pdbx_description
1 polymer ?
#
loop_
_entity_poly.entity_id
_entity_poly.type
_entity_poly.pdbx_seq_one_letter_code
_entity_poly.pdbx_strand_id
1 'polypeptide(L)'
;MTDSQQTVVGEDGGLVREEELFFALFDLHAQRVIDHLTQAVDELDTIDDPLRTVLRRMSTVDETERRWYLLSTEFTLHAIRHPATARTLAEHDRRLREEIAHLLARLFDRLGRRPTVDLDSLARLTTAIHEGSLAQSLVEPDQLPSDQLAVTYLPMLLDTVSEPVPPGG
;
A
#
# COMPACT_ATOMS: atom_id res chain seq x y z
N MET A 1 -42.99 46.11 14.31
CA MET A 1 -41.95 46.80 15.11
C MET A 1 -41.44 45.78 16.10
N THR A 2 -40.27 45.18 15.96
CA THR A 2 -39.04 45.59 15.25
C THR A 2 -38.25 44.29 15.04
N ASP A 3 -38.13 43.81 13.80
CA ASP A 3 -36.86 43.68 13.05
C ASP A 3 -35.56 43.89 13.85
N SER A 4 -34.72 42.85 13.87
CA SER A 4 -33.25 42.93 13.88
C SER A 4 -32.68 41.56 13.49
N GLN A 5 -32.31 41.48 12.21
CA GLN A 5 -31.42 40.52 11.59
C GLN A 5 -30.03 40.50 12.24
N GLN A 6 -29.39 39.32 12.30
CA GLN A 6 -28.06 38.96 11.75
C GLN A 6 -27.67 37.57 12.34
N THR A 7 -27.67 36.45 11.58
CA THR A 7 -26.55 35.89 10.78
C THR A 7 -25.29 35.67 11.65
N VAL A 8 -24.75 34.46 11.80
CA VAL A 8 -23.95 33.73 10.80
C VAL A 8 -24.14 32.21 10.92
N VAL A 9 -24.53 31.60 9.80
CA VAL A 9 -24.42 30.19 9.47
C VAL A 9 -22.94 29.85 9.29
N GLY A 10 -22.49 28.78 9.96
CA GLY A 10 -21.28 28.04 9.64
C GLY A 10 -21.57 26.56 9.90
N GLU A 11 -22.38 25.92 9.06
CA GLU A 11 -22.76 24.51 9.18
C GLU A 11 -21.78 23.57 8.44
N ASP A 12 -20.47 23.76 8.65
CA ASP A 12 -19.41 22.90 8.09
C ASP A 12 -18.31 22.60 9.13
N GLY A 13 -18.71 22.22 10.35
CA GLY A 13 -17.80 22.04 11.50
C GLY A 13 -17.45 20.59 11.88
N GLY A 14 -17.91 19.59 11.11
CA GLY A 14 -17.85 18.17 11.52
C GLY A 14 -16.73 17.34 10.90
N LEU A 15 -16.52 17.44 9.59
CA LEU A 15 -15.77 16.44 8.80
C LEU A 15 -14.28 16.78 8.58
N VAL A 16 -13.90 18.05 8.68
CA VAL A 16 -12.51 18.50 8.49
C VAL A 16 -11.54 17.81 9.45
N ARG A 17 -11.98 17.47 10.66
CA ARG A 17 -11.13 16.80 11.68
C ARG A 17 -10.98 15.30 11.48
N GLU A 18 -11.96 14.65 10.86
CA GLU A 18 -11.94 13.19 10.64
C GLU A 18 -11.07 12.85 9.43
N GLU A 19 -11.20 13.60 8.33
CA GLU A 19 -10.35 13.46 7.15
C GLU A 19 -8.88 13.78 7.47
N GLU A 20 -8.62 14.87 8.20
CA GLU A 20 -7.26 15.21 8.65
C GLU A 20 -6.65 14.11 9.52
N LEU A 21 -7.42 13.54 10.44
CA LEU A 21 -6.97 12.44 11.27
C LEU A 21 -6.70 11.18 10.43
N PHE A 22 -7.57 10.85 9.48
CA PHE A 22 -7.36 9.73 8.58
C PHE A 22 -6.05 9.89 7.81
N PHE A 23 -5.79 11.05 7.19
CA PHE A 23 -4.58 11.27 6.42
C PHE A 23 -3.32 11.24 7.30
N ALA A 24 -3.39 11.71 8.54
CA ALA A 24 -2.29 11.56 9.49
C ALA A 24 -2.02 10.09 9.85
N LEU A 25 -3.07 9.28 10.03
CA LEU A 25 -2.96 7.84 10.25
C LEU A 25 -2.44 7.12 8.99
N PHE A 26 -2.87 7.56 7.81
CA PHE A 26 -2.37 7.08 6.52
C PHE A 26 -0.87 7.29 6.40
N ASP A 27 -0.38 8.51 6.65
CA ASP A 27 1.05 8.81 6.54
C ASP A 27 1.86 7.98 7.55
N LEU A 28 1.33 7.75 8.76
CA LEU A 28 1.97 6.88 9.74
C LEU A 28 2.00 5.41 9.30
N HIS A 29 0.91 4.90 8.72
CA HIS A 29 0.86 3.54 8.20
C HIS A 29 1.79 3.39 6.99
N ALA A 30 1.74 4.31 6.04
CA ALA A 30 2.62 4.38 4.87
C ALA A 30 4.09 4.33 5.28
N GLN A 31 4.49 5.12 6.28
CA GLN A 31 5.86 5.09 6.79
C GLN A 31 6.26 3.71 7.32
N ARG A 32 5.38 3.04 8.08
CA ARG A 32 5.65 1.68 8.58
C ARG A 32 5.81 0.67 7.46
N VAL A 33 4.96 0.74 6.43
CA VAL A 33 5.06 -0.12 5.25
C VAL A 33 6.40 0.09 4.55
N ILE A 34 6.81 1.33 4.34
CA ILE A 34 8.09 1.67 3.69
C ILE A 34 9.29 1.23 4.55
N ASP A 35 9.25 1.42 5.86
CA ASP A 35 10.31 0.97 6.77
C ASP A 35 10.46 -0.55 6.72
N HIS A 36 9.35 -1.27 6.78
CA HIS A 36 9.30 -2.74 6.70
C HIS A 36 9.82 -3.27 5.36
N LEU A 37 9.40 -2.67 4.24
CA LEU A 37 9.89 -3.05 2.90
C LEU A 37 11.37 -2.71 2.73
N THR A 38 11.83 -1.56 3.24
CA THR A 38 13.24 -1.16 3.19
C THR A 38 14.11 -2.16 3.92
N GLN A 39 13.75 -2.50 5.16
CA GLN A 39 14.46 -3.51 5.94
C GLN A 39 14.50 -4.86 5.21
N ALA A 40 13.36 -5.26 4.64
CA ALA A 40 13.24 -6.50 3.91
C ALA A 40 14.14 -6.57 2.67
N VAL A 41 14.27 -5.47 1.91
CA VAL A 41 15.18 -5.35 0.76
C VAL A 41 16.64 -5.37 1.21
N ASP A 42 16.98 -4.75 2.34
CA ASP A 42 18.36 -4.69 2.83
C ASP A 42 18.87 -6.03 3.38
N GLU A 43 17.97 -6.90 3.87
CA GLU A 43 18.28 -8.23 4.40
C GLU A 43 18.36 -9.33 3.32
N LEU A 44 18.05 -9.05 2.05
CA LEU A 44 17.95 -10.07 0.98
C LEU A 44 19.18 -10.96 0.83
N ASP A 45 20.39 -10.42 0.99
CA ASP A 45 21.64 -11.15 0.76
C ASP A 45 21.97 -12.16 1.88
N THR A 46 21.17 -12.20 2.94
CA THR A 46 21.44 -12.96 4.18
C THR A 46 20.53 -14.16 4.40
N ILE A 47 19.61 -14.44 3.46
CA ILE A 47 18.51 -15.37 3.63
C ILE A 47 18.43 -16.35 2.45
N ASP A 48 18.17 -17.64 2.73
CA ASP A 48 17.81 -18.62 1.71
C ASP A 48 16.40 -18.35 1.15
N ASP A 49 16.25 -18.27 -0.18
CA ASP A 49 15.03 -17.80 -0.87
C ASP A 49 14.51 -16.47 -0.30
N PRO A 50 15.28 -15.38 -0.49
CA PRO A 50 15.07 -14.14 0.23
C PRO A 50 13.76 -13.46 -0.19
N LEU A 51 13.37 -13.57 -1.45
CA LEU A 51 12.14 -12.99 -1.96
C LEU A 51 10.90 -13.59 -1.31
N ARG A 52 10.78 -14.94 -1.22
CA ARG A 52 9.63 -15.56 -0.56
C ARG A 52 9.58 -15.23 0.93
N THR A 53 10.72 -15.13 1.59
CA THR A 53 10.80 -14.77 3.00
C THR A 53 10.30 -13.34 3.23
N VAL A 54 10.73 -12.39 2.40
CA VAL A 54 10.23 -10.99 2.43
C VAL A 54 8.71 -10.96 2.21
N LEU A 55 8.21 -11.64 1.18
CA LEU A 55 6.78 -11.67 0.88
C LEU A 55 5.94 -12.21 2.03
N ARG A 56 6.40 -13.26 2.71
CA ARG A 56 5.71 -13.82 3.89
C ARG A 56 5.65 -12.82 5.03
N ARG A 57 6.77 -12.16 5.34
CA ARG A 57 6.83 -11.13 6.39
C ARG A 57 5.87 -9.97 6.09
N MET A 58 5.88 -9.47 4.84
CA MET A 58 5.02 -8.35 4.43
C MET A 58 3.54 -8.72 4.37
N SER A 59 3.22 -10.01 4.21
CA SER A 59 1.83 -10.47 4.16
C SER A 59 1.30 -10.93 5.52
N THR A 60 2.05 -10.73 6.60
CA THR A 60 1.60 -11.09 7.95
C THR A 60 0.51 -10.12 8.40
N VAL A 61 -0.65 -10.66 8.80
CA VAL A 61 -1.80 -9.86 9.23
C VAL A 61 -1.92 -9.93 10.73
N ASP A 62 -1.53 -8.85 11.40
CA ASP A 62 -1.80 -8.66 12.82
C ASP A 62 -3.10 -7.85 13.04
N GLU A 63 -3.47 -7.64 14.30
CA GLU A 63 -4.66 -6.87 14.66
C GLU A 63 -4.54 -5.38 14.25
N THR A 64 -3.32 -4.85 14.13
CA THR A 64 -3.09 -3.47 13.64
C THR A 64 -3.41 -3.37 12.17
N GLU A 65 -2.90 -4.31 11.36
CA GLU A 65 -3.13 -4.37 9.93
C GLU A 65 -4.61 -4.61 9.61
N ARG A 66 -5.26 -5.50 10.35
CA ARG A 66 -6.70 -5.74 10.23
C ARG A 66 -7.52 -4.46 10.47
N ARG A 67 -7.19 -3.69 11.52
CA ARG A 67 -7.88 -2.42 11.82
C ARG A 67 -7.61 -1.37 10.75
N TRP A 68 -6.37 -1.29 10.28
CA TRP A 68 -6.00 -0.40 9.19
C TRP A 68 -6.81 -0.70 7.93
N TYR A 69 -6.89 -1.96 7.52
CA TYR A 69 -7.65 -2.38 6.33
C TYR A 69 -9.14 -2.02 6.41
N LEU A 70 -9.78 -2.22 7.56
CA LEU A 70 -11.19 -1.85 7.74
C LEU A 70 -11.39 -0.33 7.61
N LEU A 71 -10.56 0.45 8.30
CA LEU A 71 -10.61 1.92 8.26
C LEU A 71 -10.35 2.45 6.85
N SER A 72 -9.30 1.98 6.18
CA SER A 72 -8.93 2.43 4.84
C SER A 72 -9.97 2.03 3.80
N THR A 73 -10.62 0.87 3.94
CA THR A 73 -11.72 0.46 3.07
C THR A 73 -12.93 1.36 3.22
N GLU A 74 -13.35 1.65 4.46
CA GLU A 74 -14.46 2.57 4.73
C GLU A 74 -14.17 3.98 4.20
N PHE A 75 -12.96 4.48 4.44
CA PHE A 75 -12.53 5.78 3.94
C PHE A 75 -12.43 5.81 2.41
N THR A 76 -11.96 4.75 1.78
CA THR A 76 -11.91 4.66 0.30
C THR A 76 -13.32 4.72 -0.29
N LEU A 77 -14.27 3.99 0.30
CA LEU A 77 -15.68 4.07 -0.09
C LEU A 77 -16.27 5.47 0.14
N HIS A 78 -15.87 6.15 1.21
CA HIS A 78 -16.24 7.54 1.45
C HIS A 78 -15.64 8.45 0.36
N ALA A 79 -14.35 8.35 0.07
CA ALA A 79 -13.64 9.16 -0.91
C ALA A 79 -14.22 8.98 -2.33
N ILE A 80 -14.56 7.75 -2.75
CA ILE A 80 -15.21 7.48 -4.05
C ILE A 80 -16.51 8.30 -4.21
N ARG A 81 -17.24 8.55 -3.12
CA ARG A 81 -18.49 9.34 -3.14
C ARG A 81 -18.24 10.85 -3.11
N HIS A 82 -17.04 11.30 -2.76
CA HIS A 82 -16.70 12.71 -2.54
C HIS A 82 -15.47 13.13 -3.39
N PRO A 83 -15.68 13.80 -4.54
CA PRO A 83 -14.61 14.08 -5.51
C PRO A 83 -13.44 14.93 -5.01
N ALA A 84 -13.61 15.69 -3.93
CA ALA A 84 -12.51 16.43 -3.30
C ALA A 84 -11.62 15.47 -2.49
N THR A 85 -12.22 14.68 -1.60
CA THR A 85 -11.55 13.65 -0.79
C THR A 85 -10.86 12.61 -1.66
N ALA A 86 -11.47 12.18 -2.78
CA ALA A 86 -10.84 11.29 -3.76
C ALA A 86 -9.51 11.83 -4.32
N ARG A 87 -9.43 13.13 -4.59
CA ARG A 87 -8.19 13.75 -5.11
C ARG A 87 -7.11 13.76 -4.03
N THR A 88 -7.47 14.07 -2.79
CA THR A 88 -6.54 14.05 -1.67
C THR A 88 -6.02 12.63 -1.43
N LEU A 89 -6.90 11.63 -1.39
CA LEU A 89 -6.49 10.22 -1.24
C LEU A 89 -5.57 9.78 -2.39
N ALA A 90 -5.91 10.10 -3.63
CA ALA A 90 -5.08 9.76 -4.78
C ALA A 90 -3.67 10.39 -4.71
N GLU A 91 -3.53 11.55 -4.09
CA GLU A 91 -2.23 12.21 -3.88
C GLU A 91 -1.41 11.55 -2.77
N HIS A 92 -2.05 11.07 -1.70
CA HIS A 92 -1.40 10.24 -0.68
C HIS A 92 -0.96 8.88 -1.24
N ASP A 93 -1.84 8.20 -1.99
CA ASP A 93 -1.54 6.93 -2.67
C ASP A 93 -0.41 7.09 -3.70
N ARG A 94 -0.35 8.24 -4.39
CA ARG A 94 0.75 8.55 -5.31
C ARG A 94 2.08 8.60 -4.59
N ARG A 95 2.17 9.31 -3.48
CA ARG A 95 3.40 9.42 -2.69
C ARG A 95 3.87 8.07 -2.16
N LEU A 96 2.96 7.27 -1.57
CA LEU A 96 3.30 5.92 -1.11
C LEU A 96 3.77 5.02 -2.26
N ARG A 97 3.08 5.07 -3.39
CA ARG A 97 3.42 4.26 -4.57
C ARG A 97 4.77 4.62 -5.18
N GLU A 98 5.16 5.89 -5.18
CA GLU A 98 6.48 6.33 -5.63
C GLU A 98 7.59 5.71 -4.78
N GLU A 99 7.43 5.69 -3.46
CA GLU A 99 8.36 5.02 -2.55
C GLU A 99 8.42 3.50 -2.79
N ILE A 100 7.27 2.85 -3.02
CA ILE A 100 7.23 1.41 -3.38
C ILE A 100 7.96 1.17 -4.71
N ALA A 101 7.77 2.02 -5.72
CA ALA A 101 8.45 1.89 -7.00
C ALA A 101 9.98 2.04 -6.86
N HIS A 102 10.45 2.96 -6.01
CA HIS A 102 11.86 3.08 -5.67
C HIS A 102 12.41 1.83 -4.98
N LEU A 103 11.63 1.21 -4.09
CA LEU A 103 12.02 -0.04 -3.44
C LEU A 103 12.03 -1.22 -4.41
N LEU A 104 11.11 -1.27 -5.36
CA LEU A 104 11.13 -2.26 -6.44
C LEU A 104 12.38 -2.12 -7.32
N ALA A 105 12.80 -0.89 -7.65
CA ALA A 105 14.05 -0.66 -8.38
C ALA A 105 15.25 -1.24 -7.60
N ARG A 106 15.36 -0.91 -6.30
CA ARG A 106 16.41 -1.45 -5.42
C ARG A 106 16.38 -2.97 -5.34
N LEU A 107 15.18 -3.55 -5.24
CA LEU A 107 14.99 -5.01 -5.24
C LEU A 107 15.53 -5.65 -6.53
N PHE A 108 15.18 -5.10 -7.70
CA PHE A 108 15.67 -5.63 -8.97
C PHE A 108 17.20 -5.54 -9.08
N ASP A 109 17.79 -4.41 -8.68
CA ASP A 109 19.26 -4.23 -8.67
C ASP A 109 19.94 -5.29 -7.79
N ARG A 110 19.42 -5.52 -6.58
CA ARG A 110 19.93 -6.56 -5.66
C ARG A 110 19.80 -7.97 -6.23
N LEU A 111 18.72 -8.25 -6.95
CA LEU A 111 18.51 -9.53 -7.62
C LEU A 111 19.38 -9.69 -8.88
N GLY A 112 20.13 -8.67 -9.30
CA GLY A 112 20.91 -8.68 -10.54
C GLY A 112 20.00 -8.73 -11.77
N ARG A 113 18.85 -8.05 -11.72
CA ARG A 113 17.83 -8.07 -12.76
C ARG A 113 17.47 -6.65 -13.18
N ARG A 114 17.01 -6.51 -14.42
CA ARG A 114 16.52 -5.26 -14.99
C ARG A 114 15.03 -5.37 -15.25
N PRO A 115 14.18 -4.48 -14.71
CA PRO A 115 12.74 -4.49 -15.03
C PRO A 115 12.52 -4.18 -16.52
N THR A 116 11.55 -4.86 -17.12
CA THR A 116 11.11 -4.67 -18.52
C THR A 116 9.77 -3.94 -18.62
N VAL A 117 9.21 -3.55 -17.48
CA VAL A 117 7.94 -2.84 -17.33
C VAL A 117 8.13 -1.54 -16.54
N ASP A 118 7.13 -0.66 -16.61
CA ASP A 118 7.06 0.54 -15.77
C ASP A 118 6.88 0.17 -14.28
N LEU A 119 7.73 0.72 -13.42
CA LEU A 119 7.76 0.39 -11.99
C LEU A 119 6.59 1.01 -11.21
N ASP A 120 6.05 2.15 -11.63
CA ASP A 120 4.84 2.71 -11.03
C ASP A 120 3.65 1.76 -11.23
N SER A 121 3.49 1.28 -12.46
CA SER A 121 2.44 0.32 -12.83
C SER A 121 2.62 -1.02 -12.11
N LEU A 122 3.86 -1.50 -11.95
CA LEU A 122 4.14 -2.70 -11.17
C LEU A 122 3.81 -2.51 -9.69
N ALA A 123 4.16 -1.37 -9.09
CA ALA A 123 3.81 -1.03 -7.71
C ALA A 123 2.28 -1.05 -7.49
N ARG A 124 1.50 -0.48 -8.42
CA ARG A 124 0.02 -0.56 -8.38
C ARG A 124 -0.47 -2.00 -8.38
N LEU A 125 0.07 -2.83 -9.26
CA LEU A 125 -0.32 -4.23 -9.39
C LEU A 125 0.00 -5.01 -8.11
N THR A 126 1.20 -4.83 -7.55
CA THR A 126 1.60 -5.52 -6.32
C THR A 126 0.75 -5.09 -5.13
N THR A 127 0.41 -3.80 -5.02
CA THR A 127 -0.51 -3.30 -3.98
C THR A 127 -1.91 -3.89 -4.14
N ALA A 128 -2.45 -3.92 -5.35
CA ALA A 128 -3.77 -4.50 -5.61
C ALA A 128 -3.82 -6.01 -5.29
N ILE A 129 -2.75 -6.75 -5.56
CA ILE A 129 -2.62 -8.16 -5.16
C ILE A 129 -2.60 -8.27 -3.63
N HIS A 130 -1.85 -7.43 -2.93
CA HIS A 130 -1.76 -7.44 -1.48
C HIS A 130 -3.12 -7.14 -0.82
N GLU A 131 -3.77 -6.04 -1.20
CA GLU A 131 -5.08 -5.63 -0.69
C GLU A 131 -6.15 -6.68 -1.00
N GLY A 132 -6.17 -7.22 -2.22
CA GLY A 132 -7.09 -8.27 -2.61
C GLY A 132 -6.85 -9.60 -1.89
N SER A 133 -5.60 -9.92 -1.57
CA SER A 133 -5.26 -11.10 -0.76
C SER A 133 -5.73 -10.91 0.68
N LEU A 134 -5.46 -9.74 1.26
CA LEU A 134 -5.89 -9.38 2.60
C LEU A 134 -7.43 -9.42 2.75
N ALA A 135 -8.15 -8.86 1.78
CA ALA A 135 -9.61 -8.91 1.72
C ALA A 135 -10.14 -10.35 1.81
N GLN A 136 -9.62 -11.24 0.97
CA GLN A 136 -10.07 -12.63 0.91
C GLN A 136 -9.68 -13.41 2.17
N SER A 137 -8.46 -13.24 2.67
CA SER A 137 -7.99 -13.89 3.89
C SER A 137 -8.75 -13.47 5.14
N LEU A 138 -9.23 -12.23 5.21
CA LEU A 138 -10.09 -11.78 6.31
C LEU A 138 -11.51 -12.40 6.24
N VAL A 139 -11.98 -12.76 5.05
CA VAL A 139 -13.28 -13.41 4.84
C VAL A 139 -13.19 -14.93 5.04
N GLU A 140 -12.10 -15.56 4.58
CA GLU A 140 -11.88 -17.01 4.62
C GLU A 140 -10.58 -17.40 5.34
N PRO A 141 -10.40 -17.02 6.62
CA PRO A 141 -9.11 -17.15 7.32
C PRO A 141 -8.61 -18.59 7.46
N ASP A 142 -9.52 -19.57 7.49
CA ASP A 142 -9.17 -20.99 7.59
C ASP A 142 -8.77 -21.61 6.24
N GLN A 143 -9.08 -20.95 5.12
CA GLN A 143 -8.86 -21.48 3.76
C GLN A 143 -7.73 -20.76 3.03
N LEU A 144 -7.56 -19.46 3.26
CA LEU A 144 -6.60 -18.63 2.56
C LEU A 144 -5.72 -17.84 3.53
N PRO A 145 -4.54 -18.36 3.90
CA PRO A 145 -3.53 -17.57 4.59
C PRO A 145 -3.15 -16.32 3.79
N SER A 146 -2.93 -15.20 4.47
CA SER A 146 -2.70 -13.89 3.87
C SER A 146 -1.44 -13.80 3.00
N ASP A 147 -0.45 -14.64 3.25
CA ASP A 147 0.77 -14.72 2.45
C ASP A 147 0.67 -15.63 1.22
N GLN A 148 -0.33 -16.51 1.17
CA GLN A 148 -0.37 -17.60 0.19
C GLN A 148 -0.32 -17.09 -1.25
N LEU A 149 -1.16 -16.12 -1.61
CA LEU A 149 -1.19 -15.58 -2.98
C LEU A 149 0.08 -14.80 -3.31
N ALA A 150 0.53 -13.93 -2.39
CA ALA A 150 1.74 -13.14 -2.57
C ALA A 150 2.97 -14.04 -2.78
N VAL A 151 3.21 -14.97 -1.86
CA VAL A 151 4.34 -15.91 -1.92
C VAL A 151 4.26 -16.81 -3.14
N THR A 152 3.07 -17.22 -3.57
CA THR A 152 2.92 -18.11 -4.73
C THR A 152 3.20 -17.36 -6.04
N TYR A 153 2.56 -16.21 -6.25
CA TYR A 153 2.47 -15.61 -7.57
C TYR A 153 3.42 -14.43 -7.81
N LEU A 154 3.77 -13.64 -6.79
CA LEU A 154 4.63 -12.48 -6.99
C LEU A 154 6.05 -12.83 -7.45
N PRO A 155 6.71 -13.92 -7.00
CA PRO A 155 8.00 -14.32 -7.55
C PRO A 155 7.96 -14.62 -9.05
N MET A 156 6.90 -15.29 -9.52
CA MET A 156 6.71 -15.59 -10.94
C MET A 156 6.45 -14.32 -11.75
N LEU A 157 5.64 -13.41 -11.21
CA LEU A 157 5.40 -12.11 -11.83
C LEU A 157 6.69 -11.30 -11.96
N LEU A 158 7.48 -11.18 -10.87
CA LEU A 158 8.74 -10.45 -10.85
C LEU A 158 9.75 -11.02 -11.84
N ASP A 159 9.86 -12.34 -11.94
CA ASP A 159 10.70 -13.01 -12.94
C ASP A 159 10.23 -12.71 -14.37
N THR A 160 8.91 -12.72 -14.63
CA THR A 160 8.33 -12.46 -15.96
C THR A 160 8.54 -11.01 -16.41
N VAL A 161 8.48 -10.04 -15.50
CA VAL A 161 8.57 -8.60 -15.80
C VAL A 161 10.00 -8.04 -15.68
N SER A 162 10.99 -8.91 -15.70
CA SER A 162 12.40 -8.52 -15.64
C SER A 162 13.30 -9.51 -16.37
N GLU A 163 14.51 -9.09 -16.70
CA GLU A 163 15.53 -9.95 -17.31
C GLU A 163 16.80 -9.97 -16.46
N PRO A 164 17.58 -11.06 -16.45
CA PRO A 164 18.88 -11.08 -15.79
C PRO A 164 19.83 -10.05 -16.41
N VAL A 165 20.56 -9.33 -15.56
CA VAL A 165 21.67 -8.48 -16.00
C VAL A 165 22.90 -9.37 -16.24
N PRO A 166 23.48 -9.38 -17.45
CA PRO A 166 24.68 -10.17 -17.72
C PRO A 166 25.83 -9.75 -16.79
N PRO A 167 26.64 -10.68 -16.25
CA PRO A 167 27.80 -10.32 -15.46
C PRO A 167 28.82 -9.57 -16.34
N GLY A 168 29.06 -8.28 -16.06
CA GLY A 168 30.14 -7.48 -16.67
C GLY A 168 29.72 -6.30 -17.58
N GLY A 169 28.49 -5.79 -17.45
CA GLY A 169 28.03 -4.56 -18.11
C GLY A 169 28.37 -3.28 -17.32
#